data_AF-A0A838NEU7-F1
#
_entry.id   AF-A0A838NEU7-F1
#
_cell.length_a   1.000
_cell.length_b   1.000
_cell.length_c   1.000
_cell.angle_alpha   90.00
_cell.angle_beta   90.00
_cell.angle_gamma   90.00
#
_symmetry.space_group_name_H-M   'P 1'
#
loop_
_entity.id
_entity.type
_entity.pdbx_description
1 polymer ?
#
loop_
_entity_poly.entity_id
_entity_poly.type
_entity_poly.pdbx_seq_one_letter_code
_entity_poly.pdbx_strand_id
1 'polypeptide(L)'
;MLTGRGLSPTMWKAFLTPVRASSPGLYVGLGIRVEDGPAGCTFYHSGNNGRRFTSYMSGDLEKGLGLVYFTNAYNGTTLVEALASPVMGDEDPARHRAAFDRYDDPRLLALQSVQRAAVEAGADAAREQLRAVGESGGTRLSLDDTLELGAFFAGRELARLSIEVLENTVAGAPDSARAHLALGRALESAGDFRAAIVSYRRALTLEGDTGDARRQIEWVQDRLAARAESVVVPQRTLERYAGQYQERAITVRGGRLYYRDGAKPESPLAPMDMDLFEVEADPTLRIRFVAHAAGPAAKIIGMYSDGTTEVSVRSR
;
A
#
# COMPACT_ATOMS: atom_id res chain seq x y z
N MET A 1 -31.95 2.82 -0.59
CA MET A 1 -31.83 3.42 -1.94
C MET A 1 -32.97 2.99 -2.85
N LEU A 2 -33.23 1.68 -2.99
CA LEU A 2 -34.26 1.14 -3.89
C LEU A 2 -35.65 1.77 -3.71
N THR A 3 -36.09 1.99 -2.47
CA THR A 3 -37.44 2.51 -2.17
C THR A 3 -37.48 4.00 -1.84
N GLY A 4 -36.32 4.70 -1.84
CA GLY A 4 -36.23 6.10 -1.39
C GLY A 4 -36.61 6.36 0.08
N ARG A 5 -36.99 5.33 0.86
CA ARG A 5 -37.46 5.48 2.25
C ARG A 5 -36.38 6.14 3.12
N GLY A 6 -36.74 7.23 3.78
CA GLY A 6 -35.84 8.03 4.62
C GLY A 6 -35.07 9.13 3.89
N LEU A 7 -35.25 9.27 2.57
CA LEU A 7 -34.72 10.38 1.77
C LEU A 7 -35.85 11.35 1.37
N SER A 8 -35.52 12.62 1.15
CA SER A 8 -36.46 13.53 0.50
C SER A 8 -36.67 13.10 -0.97
N PRO A 9 -37.86 13.33 -1.55
CA PRO A 9 -38.11 12.99 -2.95
C PRO A 9 -37.09 13.64 -3.91
N THR A 10 -36.69 14.88 -3.62
CA THR A 10 -35.66 15.60 -4.39
C THR A 10 -34.30 14.92 -4.30
N MET A 11 -33.88 14.49 -3.10
CA MET A 11 -32.59 13.81 -2.91
C MET A 11 -32.59 12.44 -3.60
N TRP A 12 -33.67 11.68 -3.46
CA TRP A 12 -33.80 10.37 -4.09
C TRP A 12 -33.77 10.48 -5.63
N LYS A 13 -34.42 11.49 -6.20
CA LYS A 13 -34.37 11.77 -7.64
C LYS A 13 -32.97 12.20 -8.10
N ALA A 14 -32.33 13.12 -7.38
CA ALA A 14 -31.00 13.63 -7.71
C ALA A 14 -29.93 12.52 -7.73
N PHE A 15 -30.06 11.55 -6.82
CA PHE A 15 -29.19 10.37 -6.73
C PHE A 15 -29.24 9.48 -7.98
N LEU A 16 -30.41 9.39 -8.64
CA LEU A 16 -30.65 8.53 -9.81
C LEU A 16 -30.56 9.29 -11.13
N THR A 17 -30.27 10.58 -11.10
CA THR A 17 -30.25 11.39 -12.32
C THR A 17 -28.87 11.26 -12.98
N PRO A 18 -28.79 10.84 -14.25
CA PRO A 18 -27.57 10.92 -15.03
C PRO A 18 -27.11 12.39 -15.15
N VAL A 19 -25.97 12.75 -14.55
CA VAL A 19 -25.45 14.14 -14.62
C VAL A 19 -24.31 14.27 -15.62
N ARG A 20 -23.31 13.39 -15.54
CA ARG A 20 -22.10 13.46 -16.39
C ARG A 20 -21.80 12.09 -17.00
N ALA A 21 -21.68 12.02 -18.32
CA ALA A 21 -21.21 10.80 -18.98
C ALA A 21 -19.77 10.47 -18.52
N SER A 22 -19.53 9.21 -18.21
CA SER A 22 -18.21 8.67 -17.88
C SER A 22 -17.67 7.73 -18.96
N SER A 23 -18.57 7.00 -19.62
CA SER A 23 -18.31 6.23 -20.83
C SER A 23 -19.64 6.08 -21.61
N PRO A 24 -19.63 5.60 -22.86
CA PRO A 24 -20.87 5.44 -23.64
C PRO A 24 -21.91 4.61 -22.88
N GLY A 25 -23.07 5.20 -22.58
CA GLY A 25 -24.16 4.55 -21.83
C GLY A 25 -24.05 4.61 -20.30
N LEU A 26 -22.93 5.11 -19.75
CA LEU A 26 -22.66 5.15 -18.31
C LEU A 26 -22.48 6.57 -17.79
N TYR A 27 -23.29 6.95 -16.80
CA TYR A 27 -23.30 8.29 -16.24
C TYR A 27 -22.93 8.29 -14.76
N VAL A 28 -22.54 9.45 -14.24
CA VAL A 28 -22.29 9.67 -12.82
C VAL A 28 -23.29 10.70 -12.29
N GLY A 29 -23.98 10.35 -11.20
CA GLY A 29 -24.86 11.24 -10.42
C GLY A 29 -24.46 11.17 -8.94
N LEU A 30 -24.11 12.31 -8.34
CA LEU A 30 -23.68 12.42 -6.92
C LEU A 30 -22.62 11.38 -6.48
N GLY A 31 -21.70 11.01 -7.38
CA GLY A 31 -20.64 10.04 -7.11
C GLY A 31 -20.99 8.58 -7.39
N ILE A 32 -22.19 8.30 -7.89
CA ILE A 32 -22.68 6.95 -8.18
C ILE A 32 -22.88 6.78 -9.66
N ARG A 33 -22.49 5.61 -10.16
CA ARG A 33 -22.63 5.28 -11.57
C ARG A 33 -24.06 4.82 -11.82
N VAL A 34 -24.69 5.40 -12.84
CA VAL A 34 -26.07 5.16 -13.24
C VAL A 34 -26.09 4.83 -14.73
N GLU A 35 -26.78 3.75 -15.07
CA GLU A 35 -27.08 3.38 -16.46
C GLU A 35 -28.59 3.50 -16.67
N ASP A 36 -28.98 4.35 -17.61
CA ASP A 36 -30.34 4.41 -18.12
C ASP A 36 -30.40 3.55 -19.39
N GLY A 37 -31.03 2.38 -19.27
CA GLY A 37 -31.26 1.47 -20.39
C GLY A 37 -32.76 1.25 -20.66
N PRO A 38 -33.12 0.65 -21.81
CA PRO A 38 -34.51 0.34 -22.17
C PRO A 38 -35.20 -0.69 -21.25
N ALA A 39 -34.45 -1.32 -20.33
CA ALA A 39 -34.91 -2.30 -19.35
C ALA A 39 -34.85 -1.79 -17.89
N GLY A 40 -34.61 -0.48 -17.69
CA GLY A 40 -34.67 0.15 -16.37
C GLY A 40 -33.41 0.90 -15.92
N CYS A 41 -33.56 1.55 -14.76
CA CYS A 41 -32.50 2.34 -14.12
C CYS A 41 -31.71 1.45 -13.15
N THR A 42 -30.44 1.26 -13.47
CA THR A 42 -29.50 0.51 -12.63
C THR A 42 -28.38 1.41 -12.14
N PHE A 43 -27.82 1.09 -10.97
CA PHE A 43 -26.75 1.89 -10.37
C PHE A 43 -25.71 1.04 -9.67
N TYR A 44 -24.47 1.54 -9.60
CA TYR A 44 -23.41 0.90 -8.82
C TYR A 44 -22.34 1.87 -8.32
N HIS A 45 -21.60 1.44 -7.30
CA HIS A 45 -20.43 2.15 -6.78
C HIS A 45 -19.45 1.16 -6.16
N SER A 46 -18.16 1.46 -6.27
CA SER A 46 -17.08 0.65 -5.70
C SER A 46 -16.11 1.54 -4.95
N GLY A 47 -15.69 1.11 -3.76
CA GLY A 47 -14.66 1.78 -2.96
C GLY A 47 -13.41 0.92 -2.81
N ASN A 48 -12.23 1.55 -2.88
CA ASN A 48 -10.97 0.96 -2.48
C ASN A 48 -10.20 1.96 -1.61
N ASN A 49 -9.99 1.62 -0.34
CA ASN A 49 -9.28 2.47 0.60
C ASN A 49 -7.86 1.93 0.82
N GLY A 50 -6.93 2.35 -0.05
CA GLY A 50 -5.50 2.13 0.15
C GLY A 50 -5.10 0.66 0.33
N ARG A 51 -5.76 -0.26 -0.38
CA ARG A 51 -5.51 -1.72 -0.32
C ARG A 51 -5.85 -2.38 1.02
N ARG A 52 -6.65 -1.76 1.91
CA ARG A 52 -7.08 -2.39 3.17
C ARG A 52 -8.55 -2.78 3.18
N PHE A 53 -9.39 -1.95 2.59
CA PHE A 53 -10.82 -2.17 2.55
C PHE A 53 -11.33 -1.98 1.13
N THR A 54 -12.18 -2.88 0.69
CA THR A 54 -12.93 -2.74 -0.55
C THR A 54 -14.41 -2.87 -0.28
N SER A 55 -15.20 -2.13 -1.04
CA SER A 55 -16.66 -2.18 -0.97
C SER A 55 -17.24 -2.16 -2.37
N TYR A 56 -18.41 -2.76 -2.49
CA TYR A 56 -19.20 -2.72 -3.70
C TYR A 56 -20.67 -2.62 -3.35
N MET A 57 -21.39 -1.81 -4.11
CA MET A 57 -22.84 -1.79 -4.10
C MET A 57 -23.39 -1.71 -5.52
N SER A 58 -24.50 -2.38 -5.76
CA SER A 58 -25.28 -2.27 -6.99
C SER A 58 -26.78 -2.39 -6.70
N GLY A 59 -27.59 -1.89 -7.62
CA GLY A 59 -29.04 -2.04 -7.54
C GLY A 59 -29.75 -1.84 -8.87
N ASP A 60 -30.91 -2.47 -8.97
CA ASP A 60 -31.85 -2.42 -10.10
C ASP A 60 -33.21 -2.01 -9.52
N LEU A 61 -33.67 -0.82 -9.89
CA LEU A 61 -34.88 -0.24 -9.33
C LEU A 61 -36.15 -0.93 -9.81
N GLU A 62 -36.15 -1.41 -11.06
CA GLU A 62 -37.35 -2.03 -11.64
C GLU A 62 -37.58 -3.41 -11.04
N LYS A 63 -36.50 -4.16 -10.81
CA LYS A 63 -36.59 -5.49 -10.20
C LYS A 63 -36.61 -5.45 -8.67
N GLY A 64 -36.33 -4.30 -8.05
CA GLY A 64 -36.23 -4.17 -6.60
C GLY A 64 -35.06 -4.96 -6.01
N LEU A 65 -33.98 -5.12 -6.78
CA LEU A 65 -32.79 -5.90 -6.39
C LEU A 65 -31.68 -4.98 -5.93
N GLY A 66 -30.92 -5.42 -4.93
CA GLY A 66 -29.75 -4.69 -4.46
C GLY A 66 -28.75 -5.59 -3.76
N LEU A 67 -27.47 -5.32 -4.00
CA LEU A 67 -26.35 -5.99 -3.36
C LEU A 67 -25.44 -4.94 -2.72
N VAL A 68 -24.97 -5.23 -1.52
CA VAL A 68 -23.88 -4.50 -0.87
C VAL A 68 -22.96 -5.51 -0.22
N TYR A 69 -21.66 -5.37 -0.43
CA TYR A 69 -20.67 -6.11 0.35
C TYR A 69 -19.46 -5.26 0.70
N PHE A 70 -18.79 -5.67 1.77
CA PHE A 70 -17.56 -5.07 2.28
C PHE A 70 -16.55 -6.18 2.51
N THR A 71 -15.29 -5.90 2.21
CA THR A 71 -14.18 -6.78 2.59
C THR A 71 -13.09 -5.97 3.27
N ASN A 72 -12.40 -6.61 4.20
CA ASN A 72 -11.13 -6.16 4.76
C ASN A 72 -9.94 -6.69 3.94
N ALA A 73 -10.09 -6.74 2.61
CA ALA A 73 -9.09 -7.26 1.68
C ALA A 73 -8.91 -6.32 0.48
N TYR A 74 -7.67 -6.21 -0.02
CA TYR A 74 -7.33 -5.38 -1.18
C TYR A 74 -7.94 -5.89 -2.48
N ASN A 75 -8.12 -7.20 -2.60
CA ASN A 75 -8.60 -7.89 -3.79
C ASN A 75 -10.11 -8.18 -3.72
N GLY A 76 -10.86 -7.59 -2.79
CA GLY A 76 -12.30 -7.87 -2.67
C GLY A 76 -13.12 -7.43 -3.88
N THR A 77 -12.59 -6.62 -4.79
CA THR A 77 -13.21 -6.34 -6.10
C THR A 77 -13.24 -7.56 -7.02
N THR A 78 -12.41 -8.58 -6.77
CA THR A 78 -12.40 -9.82 -7.55
C THR A 78 -13.65 -10.69 -7.34
N LEU A 79 -14.38 -10.42 -6.26
CA LEU A 79 -15.63 -11.09 -5.92
C LEU A 79 -16.85 -10.45 -6.59
N VAL A 80 -16.71 -9.29 -7.24
CA VAL A 80 -17.86 -8.55 -7.82
C VAL A 80 -18.66 -9.47 -8.74
N GLU A 81 -18.02 -10.14 -9.69
CA GLU A 81 -18.76 -11.00 -10.63
C GLU A 81 -19.43 -12.18 -9.91
N ALA A 82 -18.71 -12.87 -9.03
CA ALA A 82 -19.21 -14.05 -8.33
C ALA A 82 -20.38 -13.73 -7.39
N LEU A 83 -20.40 -12.53 -6.80
CA LEU A 83 -21.43 -12.12 -5.84
C LEU A 83 -22.56 -11.33 -6.49
N ALA A 84 -22.27 -10.45 -7.46
CA ALA A 84 -23.26 -9.57 -8.09
C ALA A 84 -24.04 -10.27 -9.20
N SER A 85 -23.39 -11.09 -10.04
CA SER A 85 -24.09 -11.72 -11.17
C SER A 85 -25.24 -12.66 -10.76
N PRO A 86 -25.14 -13.47 -9.68
CA PRO A 86 -26.28 -14.26 -9.20
C PRO A 86 -27.46 -13.43 -8.69
N VAL A 87 -27.21 -12.20 -8.23
CA VAL A 87 -28.25 -11.31 -7.71
C VAL A 87 -28.86 -10.45 -8.82
N MET A 88 -28.04 -9.93 -9.73
CA MET A 88 -28.43 -8.93 -10.73
C MET A 88 -28.77 -9.53 -12.11
N GLY A 89 -28.30 -10.74 -12.42
CA GLY A 89 -28.46 -11.40 -13.72
C GLY A 89 -27.62 -10.76 -14.84
N ASP A 90 -28.00 -11.00 -16.10
CA ASP A 90 -27.27 -10.52 -17.30
C ASP A 90 -27.28 -8.99 -17.47
N GLU A 91 -28.11 -8.29 -16.69
CA GLU A 91 -28.23 -6.82 -16.66
C GLU A 91 -27.39 -6.16 -15.56
N ASP A 92 -26.50 -6.91 -14.90
CA ASP A 92 -25.58 -6.37 -13.91
C ASP A 92 -24.78 -5.16 -14.46
N PRO A 93 -24.87 -3.96 -13.85
CA PRO A 93 -24.03 -2.81 -14.20
C PRO A 93 -22.53 -3.08 -14.07
N ALA A 94 -22.16 -4.14 -13.32
CA ALA A 94 -20.81 -4.68 -13.32
C ALA A 94 -20.35 -5.17 -14.69
N ARG A 95 -21.23 -5.31 -15.69
CA ARG A 95 -20.92 -5.66 -17.10
C ARG A 95 -19.87 -4.75 -17.74
N HIS A 96 -19.62 -3.56 -17.18
CA HIS A 96 -18.40 -2.78 -17.44
C HIS A 96 -17.12 -3.41 -16.83
N ARG A 97 -17.04 -4.76 -16.84
CA ARG A 97 -16.08 -5.68 -16.18
C ARG A 97 -14.61 -5.42 -16.47
N ALA A 98 -14.28 -4.58 -17.46
CA ALA A 98 -12.90 -4.33 -17.86
C ALA A 98 -12.00 -3.79 -16.73
N ALA A 99 -12.58 -3.33 -15.61
CA ALA A 99 -11.85 -2.79 -14.48
C ALA A 99 -11.55 -3.78 -13.34
N PHE A 100 -12.16 -4.98 -13.30
CA PHE A 100 -11.97 -5.92 -12.19
C PHE A 100 -11.59 -7.31 -12.66
N ASP A 101 -10.51 -7.85 -12.09
CA ASP A 101 -10.12 -9.24 -12.27
C ASP A 101 -11.14 -10.19 -11.64
N ARG A 102 -11.21 -11.45 -12.09
CA ARG A 102 -12.02 -12.49 -11.45
C ARG A 102 -11.27 -13.18 -10.32
N TYR A 103 -11.98 -13.61 -9.27
CA TYR A 103 -11.36 -14.34 -8.17
C TYR A 103 -10.70 -15.66 -8.60
N ASP A 104 -11.21 -16.28 -9.68
CA ASP A 104 -10.73 -17.52 -10.28
C ASP A 104 -9.89 -17.29 -11.55
N ASP A 105 -9.44 -16.05 -11.79
CA ASP A 105 -8.55 -15.74 -12.90
C ASP A 105 -7.24 -16.55 -12.79
N PRO A 106 -6.88 -17.35 -13.81
CA PRO A 106 -5.67 -18.17 -13.79
C PRO A 106 -4.38 -17.37 -13.50
N ARG A 107 -4.29 -16.10 -13.93
CA ARG A 107 -3.18 -15.19 -13.62
C ARG A 107 -3.11 -14.86 -12.15
N LEU A 108 -4.25 -14.52 -11.53
CA LEU A 108 -4.30 -14.23 -10.10
C LEU A 108 -4.04 -15.47 -9.26
N LEU A 109 -4.57 -16.63 -9.66
CA LEU A 109 -4.30 -17.90 -8.98
C LEU A 109 -2.81 -18.28 -9.04
N ALA A 110 -2.15 -18.01 -10.18
CA ALA A 110 -0.71 -18.20 -10.32
C ALA A 110 0.10 -17.23 -9.45
N LEU A 111 -0.29 -15.95 -9.40
CA LEU A 111 0.32 -14.95 -8.51
C LEU A 111 0.21 -15.40 -7.04
N GLN A 112 -0.98 -15.82 -6.63
CA GLN A 112 -1.26 -16.29 -5.27
C GLN A 112 -0.51 -17.59 -4.93
N SER A 113 -0.30 -18.50 -5.89
CA SER A 113 0.45 -19.72 -5.62
C SER A 113 1.92 -19.43 -5.31
N VAL A 114 2.54 -18.46 -6.00
CA VAL A 114 3.90 -17.99 -5.71
C VAL A 114 3.97 -17.34 -4.31
N GLN A 115 3.02 -16.45 -3.99
CA GLN A 115 2.94 -15.82 -2.66
C GLN A 115 2.75 -16.86 -1.55
N ARG A 116 1.90 -17.87 -1.77
CA ARG A 116 1.66 -18.97 -0.84
C ARG A 116 2.92 -19.80 -0.60
N ALA A 117 3.61 -20.21 -1.67
CA ALA A 117 4.86 -20.95 -1.57
C ALA A 117 5.90 -20.20 -0.72
N ALA A 118 5.98 -18.88 -0.88
CA ALA A 118 6.86 -18.04 -0.06
C ALA A 118 6.51 -18.04 1.42
N VAL A 119 5.21 -17.97 1.76
CA VAL A 119 4.73 -17.94 3.15
C VAL A 119 4.87 -19.31 3.82
N GLU A 120 4.57 -20.38 3.10
CA GLU A 120 4.53 -21.73 3.66
C GLU A 120 5.91 -22.40 3.70
N ALA A 121 6.76 -22.14 2.71
CA ALA A 121 8.01 -22.88 2.51
C ALA A 121 9.24 -21.99 2.19
N GLY A 122 9.08 -20.67 2.18
CA GLY A 122 10.19 -19.73 2.04
C GLY A 122 10.64 -19.44 0.60
N ALA A 123 11.78 -18.78 0.48
CA ALA A 123 12.22 -18.14 -0.77
C ALA A 123 12.46 -19.13 -1.92
N ASP A 124 13.02 -20.30 -1.63
CA ASP A 124 13.38 -21.28 -2.66
C ASP A 124 12.14 -21.92 -3.29
N ALA A 125 11.12 -22.25 -2.47
CA ALA A 125 9.84 -22.74 -2.96
C ALA A 125 9.11 -21.68 -3.80
N ALA A 126 9.15 -20.42 -3.38
CA ALA A 126 8.60 -19.32 -4.17
C ALA A 126 9.29 -19.17 -5.53
N ARG A 127 10.61 -19.33 -5.57
CA ARG A 127 11.41 -19.27 -6.81
C ARG A 127 11.06 -20.43 -7.75
N GLU A 128 10.95 -21.64 -7.21
CA GLU A 128 10.51 -22.81 -7.98
C GLU A 128 9.10 -22.61 -8.54
N GLN A 129 8.17 -22.16 -7.71
CA GLN A 129 6.80 -21.89 -8.13
C GLN A 129 6.73 -20.79 -9.20
N LEU A 130 7.55 -19.74 -9.08
CA LEU A 130 7.62 -18.67 -10.08
C LEU A 130 8.11 -19.18 -11.44
N ARG A 131 9.10 -20.09 -11.45
CA ARG A 131 9.56 -20.77 -12.67
C ARG A 131 8.47 -21.62 -13.28
N ALA A 132 7.79 -22.44 -12.46
CA ALA A 132 6.69 -23.29 -12.93
C ALA A 132 5.55 -22.48 -13.56
N VAL A 133 5.20 -21.31 -12.99
CA VAL A 133 4.22 -20.38 -13.58
C VAL A 133 4.69 -19.89 -14.95
N GLY A 134 5.96 -19.52 -15.09
CA GLY A 134 6.53 -19.07 -16.36
C GLY A 134 6.60 -20.15 -17.45
N GLU A 135 6.83 -21.39 -17.06
CA GLU A 135 6.92 -22.55 -17.97
C GLU A 135 5.56 -23.08 -18.41
N SER A 136 4.49 -22.82 -17.64
CA SER A 136 3.15 -23.35 -17.89
C SER A 136 2.48 -22.84 -19.17
N GLY A 137 3.12 -21.94 -19.94
CA GLY A 137 2.74 -21.55 -21.31
C GLY A 137 1.43 -20.78 -21.47
N GLY A 138 0.50 -20.87 -20.51
CA GLY A 138 -0.84 -20.27 -20.56
C GLY A 138 -1.00 -18.98 -19.76
N THR A 139 -0.09 -18.68 -18.82
CA THR A 139 -0.23 -17.56 -17.88
C THR A 139 1.03 -16.72 -17.82
N ARG A 140 0.99 -15.52 -18.39
CA ARG A 140 2.09 -14.55 -18.30
C ARG A 140 1.78 -13.51 -17.23
N LEU A 141 2.61 -13.45 -16.20
CA LEU A 141 2.54 -12.37 -15.21
C LEU A 141 2.81 -11.02 -15.89
N SER A 142 1.97 -10.03 -15.60
CA SER A 142 2.12 -8.67 -16.09
C SER A 142 3.23 -7.93 -15.33
N LEU A 143 3.59 -6.73 -15.81
CA LEU A 143 4.46 -5.82 -15.06
C LEU A 143 3.89 -5.60 -13.65
N ASP A 144 2.60 -5.27 -13.53
CA ASP A 144 1.96 -5.00 -12.24
C ASP A 144 2.05 -6.20 -11.29
N ASP A 145 1.89 -7.43 -11.80
CA ASP A 145 2.02 -8.67 -11.01
C ASP A 145 3.42 -8.85 -10.44
N THR A 146 4.44 -8.63 -11.28
CA THR A 146 5.84 -8.78 -10.85
C THR A 146 6.26 -7.69 -9.87
N LEU A 147 5.73 -6.47 -10.01
CA LEU A 147 5.90 -5.41 -9.02
C LEU A 147 5.19 -5.75 -7.69
N GLU A 148 4.01 -6.37 -7.74
CA GLU A 148 3.29 -6.84 -6.56
C GLU A 148 4.06 -7.95 -5.84
N LEU A 149 4.60 -8.93 -6.57
CA LEU A 149 5.48 -9.96 -6.00
C LEU A 149 6.71 -9.34 -5.32
N GLY A 150 7.39 -8.41 -6.01
CA GLY A 150 8.53 -7.71 -5.45
C GLY A 150 8.21 -7.03 -4.12
N ALA A 151 7.10 -6.27 -4.07
CA ALA A 151 6.64 -5.63 -2.83
C ALA A 151 6.24 -6.65 -1.75
N PHE A 152 5.59 -7.75 -2.13
CA PHE A 152 5.18 -8.81 -1.23
C PHE A 152 6.37 -9.47 -0.51
N PHE A 153 7.47 -9.72 -1.24
CA PHE A 153 8.69 -10.30 -0.70
C PHE A 153 9.50 -9.32 0.15
N ALA A 154 9.55 -8.04 -0.22
CA ALA A 154 10.27 -7.02 0.55
C ALA A 154 9.76 -6.92 2.00
N GLY A 155 8.46 -7.07 2.21
CA GLY A 155 7.83 -7.00 3.54
C GLY A 155 7.96 -8.25 4.42
N ARG A 156 8.76 -9.27 4.04
CA ARG A 156 8.80 -10.59 4.71
C ARG A 156 10.21 -11.14 4.94
N GLU A 157 11.21 -10.27 5.04
CA GLU A 157 12.64 -10.68 5.11
C GLU A 157 13.14 -11.46 3.89
N LEU A 158 12.34 -11.53 2.81
CA LEU A 158 12.69 -12.16 1.54
C LEU A 158 13.35 -11.14 0.58
N ALA A 159 14.18 -10.25 1.12
CA ALA A 159 14.74 -9.11 0.40
C ALA A 159 15.54 -9.53 -0.85
N ARG A 160 16.29 -10.64 -0.77
CA ARG A 160 17.03 -11.18 -1.92
C ARG A 160 16.11 -11.64 -3.06
N LEU A 161 15.03 -12.35 -2.73
CA LEU A 161 14.06 -12.79 -3.73
C LEU A 161 13.29 -11.60 -4.33
N SER A 162 12.97 -10.59 -3.49
CA SER A 162 12.38 -9.33 -3.95
C SER A 162 13.26 -8.67 -5.02
N ILE A 163 14.56 -8.51 -4.73
CA ILE A 163 15.54 -7.94 -5.67
C ILE A 163 15.60 -8.77 -6.95
N GLU A 164 15.75 -10.10 -6.87
CA GLU A 164 15.83 -10.98 -8.04
C GLU A 164 14.61 -10.83 -8.97
N VAL A 165 13.41 -10.81 -8.40
CA VAL A 165 12.18 -10.62 -9.19
C VAL A 165 12.12 -9.24 -9.82
N LEU A 166 12.52 -8.20 -9.09
CA LEU A 166 12.47 -6.81 -9.58
C LEU A 166 13.58 -6.50 -10.59
N GLU A 167 14.75 -7.14 -10.49
CA GLU A 167 15.80 -7.08 -11.51
C GLU A 167 15.31 -7.69 -12.83
N ASN A 168 14.67 -8.86 -12.78
CA ASN A 168 14.05 -9.48 -13.96
C ASN A 168 12.92 -8.60 -14.53
N THR A 169 12.15 -7.94 -13.66
CA THR A 169 11.10 -7.00 -14.05
C THR A 169 11.66 -5.80 -14.80
N VAL A 170 12.74 -5.20 -14.28
CA VAL A 170 13.46 -4.10 -14.93
C VAL A 170 14.08 -4.56 -16.25
N ALA A 171 14.64 -5.77 -16.32
CA ALA A 171 15.18 -6.30 -17.57
C ALA A 171 14.10 -6.46 -18.66
N GLY A 172 12.88 -6.85 -18.28
CA GLY A 172 11.74 -6.95 -19.19
C GLY A 172 11.07 -5.61 -19.54
N ALA A 173 11.22 -4.59 -18.68
CA ALA A 173 10.63 -3.26 -18.84
C ALA A 173 11.62 -2.15 -18.42
N PRO A 174 12.72 -1.94 -19.19
CA PRO A 174 13.84 -1.08 -18.77
C PRO A 174 13.49 0.41 -18.66
N ASP A 175 12.41 0.84 -19.31
CA ASP A 175 11.92 2.22 -19.30
C ASP A 175 10.73 2.43 -18.35
N SER A 176 10.40 1.43 -17.52
CA SER A 176 9.37 1.55 -16.48
C SER A 176 9.94 2.24 -15.23
N ALA A 177 9.60 3.52 -15.02
CA ALA A 177 9.98 4.24 -13.81
C ALA A 177 9.47 3.54 -12.54
N ARG A 178 8.25 2.97 -12.58
CA ARG A 178 7.67 2.18 -11.49
C ARG A 178 8.50 0.94 -11.14
N ALA A 179 9.08 0.27 -12.13
CA ALA A 179 9.95 -0.90 -11.89
C ALA A 179 11.26 -0.49 -11.21
N HIS A 180 11.90 0.58 -11.69
CA HIS A 180 13.10 1.12 -11.05
C HIS A 180 12.83 1.63 -9.63
N LEU A 181 11.68 2.25 -9.38
CA LEU A 181 11.27 2.69 -8.05
C LEU A 181 11.06 1.48 -7.10
N ALA A 182 10.39 0.42 -7.57
CA ALA A 182 10.18 -0.78 -6.79
C ALA A 182 11.51 -1.48 -6.45
N LEU A 183 12.42 -1.62 -7.43
CA LEU A 183 13.76 -2.17 -7.22
C LEU A 183 14.54 -1.36 -6.20
N GLY A 184 14.51 -0.02 -6.30
CA GLY A 184 15.17 0.86 -5.34
C GLY A 184 14.68 0.64 -3.91
N ARG A 185 13.36 0.47 -3.71
CA ARG A 185 12.78 0.15 -2.39
C ARG A 185 13.25 -1.19 -1.85
N ALA A 186 13.28 -2.23 -2.69
CA ALA A 186 13.76 -3.54 -2.28
C ALA A 186 15.25 -3.51 -1.89
N LEU A 187 16.08 -2.80 -2.65
CA LEU A 187 17.50 -2.60 -2.36
C LEU A 187 17.71 -1.82 -1.05
N GLU A 188 16.91 -0.77 -0.81
CA GLU A 188 16.94 -0.02 0.44
C GLU A 188 16.58 -0.91 1.64
N SER A 189 15.50 -1.69 1.54
CA SER A 189 15.11 -2.65 2.59
C SER A 189 16.17 -3.72 2.83
N ALA A 190 16.95 -4.07 1.81
CA ALA A 190 18.09 -4.98 1.93
C ALA A 190 19.37 -4.32 2.49
N GLY A 191 19.37 -2.99 2.67
CA GLY A 191 20.52 -2.22 3.14
C GLY A 191 21.51 -1.80 2.04
N ASP A 192 21.25 -2.11 0.76
CA ASP A 192 22.07 -1.65 -0.37
C ASP A 192 21.65 -0.25 -0.82
N PHE A 193 21.93 0.73 0.05
CA PHE A 193 21.54 2.13 -0.13
C PHE A 193 22.14 2.76 -1.39
N ARG A 194 23.34 2.34 -1.81
CA ARG A 194 23.98 2.89 -3.00
C ARG A 194 23.28 2.40 -4.26
N ALA A 195 22.98 1.11 -4.36
CA ALA A 195 22.21 0.58 -5.48
C ALA A 195 20.77 1.10 -5.49
N ALA A 196 20.17 1.31 -4.32
CA ALA A 196 18.84 1.93 -4.19
C ALA A 196 18.81 3.34 -4.82
N ILE A 197 19.78 4.20 -4.48
CA ILE A 197 19.90 5.55 -5.07
C ILE A 197 20.06 5.50 -6.60
N VAL A 198 20.83 4.55 -7.14
CA VAL A 198 20.99 4.37 -8.59
C VAL A 198 19.64 4.06 -9.24
N SER A 199 18.88 3.12 -8.66
CA SER A 199 17.56 2.73 -9.15
C SER A 199 16.56 3.90 -9.08
N TYR A 200 16.52 4.61 -7.96
CA TYR A 200 15.65 5.79 -7.82
C TYR A 200 16.00 6.91 -8.80
N ARG A 201 17.29 7.16 -9.07
CA ARG A 201 17.72 8.13 -10.09
C ARG A 201 17.28 7.74 -11.49
N ARG A 202 17.30 6.44 -11.81
CA ARG A 202 16.78 5.94 -13.09
C ARG A 202 15.28 6.15 -13.19
N ALA A 203 14.52 5.86 -12.14
CA ALA A 203 13.08 6.15 -12.09
C ALA A 203 12.79 7.65 -12.29
N LEU A 204 13.54 8.53 -11.62
CA LEU A 204 13.40 9.98 -11.75
C LEU A 204 13.71 10.47 -13.17
N THR A 205 14.70 9.88 -13.85
CA THR A 205 15.07 10.24 -15.22
C THR A 205 13.97 9.87 -16.22
N LEU A 206 13.25 8.78 -15.98
CA LEU A 206 12.23 8.25 -16.89
C LEU A 206 10.90 9.01 -16.83
N GLU A 207 10.46 9.44 -15.65
CA GLU A 207 9.17 10.14 -15.48
C GLU A 207 9.29 11.61 -15.07
N GLY A 208 10.50 12.17 -14.96
CA GLY A 208 10.80 13.60 -14.80
C GLY A 208 10.42 14.21 -13.45
N ASP A 209 9.31 13.79 -12.85
CA ASP A 209 8.82 14.25 -11.55
C ASP A 209 7.84 13.24 -10.89
N THR A 210 8.36 12.09 -10.43
CA THR A 210 7.52 11.15 -9.66
C THR A 210 7.22 11.63 -8.25
N GLY A 211 7.89 12.68 -7.76
CA GLY A 211 7.87 13.17 -6.37
C GLY A 211 8.42 12.17 -5.35
N ASP A 212 7.95 10.93 -5.42
CA ASP A 212 8.32 9.77 -4.65
C ASP A 212 9.80 9.41 -4.81
N ALA A 213 10.31 9.27 -6.05
CA ALA A 213 11.73 8.91 -6.24
C ALA A 213 12.69 9.96 -5.67
N ARG A 214 12.37 11.25 -5.80
CA ARG A 214 13.17 12.34 -5.21
C ARG A 214 13.19 12.24 -3.68
N ARG A 215 12.02 12.06 -3.07
CA ARG A 215 11.90 11.85 -1.61
C ARG A 215 12.69 10.62 -1.14
N GLN A 216 12.61 9.50 -1.86
CA GLN A 216 13.36 8.30 -1.49
C GLN A 216 14.88 8.52 -1.59
N ILE A 217 15.36 9.26 -2.60
CA ILE A 217 16.78 9.61 -2.72
C ILE A 217 17.23 10.45 -1.51
N GLU A 218 16.49 11.51 -1.19
CA GLU A 218 16.79 12.38 -0.03
C GLU A 218 16.78 11.56 1.27
N TRP A 219 15.76 10.72 1.46
CA TRP A 219 15.67 9.82 2.61
C TRP A 219 16.92 8.94 2.75
N VAL A 220 17.31 8.23 1.70
CA VAL A 220 18.50 7.36 1.76
C VAL A 220 19.80 8.16 1.94
N GLN A 221 19.89 9.35 1.35
CA GLN A 221 21.07 10.22 1.49
C GLN A 221 21.25 10.73 2.91
N ASP A 222 20.18 11.18 3.57
CA ASP A 222 20.23 11.61 4.98
C ASP A 222 20.77 10.49 5.88
N ARG A 223 20.31 9.25 5.65
CA ARG A 223 20.79 8.07 6.38
C ARG A 223 22.30 7.88 6.18
N LEU A 224 22.78 7.97 4.94
CA LEU A 224 24.19 7.80 4.64
C LEU A 224 25.05 8.90 5.28
N ALA A 225 24.56 10.15 5.27
CA ALA A 225 25.22 11.27 5.91
C ALA A 225 25.32 11.09 7.43
N ALA A 226 24.20 10.77 8.09
CA ALA A 226 24.15 10.51 9.53
C ALA A 226 25.11 9.39 9.97
N ARG A 227 25.18 8.30 9.21
CA ARG A 227 26.12 7.19 9.49
C ARG A 227 27.58 7.59 9.32
N ALA A 228 27.88 8.47 8.36
CA ALA A 228 29.24 9.00 8.18
C ALA A 228 29.66 9.92 9.32
N GLU A 229 28.73 10.74 9.84
CA GLU A 229 28.99 11.65 10.97
C GLU A 229 29.12 10.93 12.32
N SER A 230 28.55 9.73 12.46
CA SER A 230 28.58 8.96 13.72
C SER A 230 28.05 9.77 14.91
N VAL A 231 26.83 10.30 14.77
CA VAL A 231 26.18 11.17 15.77
C VAL A 231 26.16 10.51 17.16
N VAL A 232 26.63 11.23 18.18
CA VAL A 232 26.62 10.79 19.57
C VAL A 232 25.69 11.68 20.39
N VAL A 233 24.63 11.10 20.92
CA VAL A 233 23.67 11.80 21.78
C VAL A 233 24.01 11.55 23.25
N PRO A 234 24.16 12.60 24.09
CA PRO A 234 24.51 12.42 25.50
C PRO A 234 23.48 11.57 26.25
N GLN A 235 23.96 10.71 27.17
CA GLN A 235 23.12 9.83 27.99
C GLN A 235 21.95 10.55 28.67
N ARG A 236 22.20 11.74 29.24
CA ARG A 236 21.16 12.56 29.90
C ARG A 236 20.03 12.99 28.94
N THR A 237 20.34 13.16 27.66
CA THR A 237 19.34 13.48 26.63
C THR A 237 18.52 12.24 26.29
N LEU A 238 19.17 11.08 26.14
CA LEU A 238 18.47 9.81 25.89
C LEU A 238 17.50 9.46 27.03
N GLU A 239 17.89 9.69 28.28
CA GLU A 239 17.03 9.49 29.46
C GLU A 239 15.77 10.35 29.43
N ARG A 240 15.82 11.56 28.85
CA ARG A 240 14.66 12.45 28.68
C ARG A 240 13.69 11.96 27.60
N TYR A 241 14.22 11.21 26.63
CA TYR A 241 13.45 10.64 25.51
C TYR A 241 12.74 9.34 25.90
N ALA A 242 13.27 8.59 26.86
CA ALA A 242 12.61 7.41 27.40
C ALA A 242 11.23 7.75 28.00
N GLY A 243 10.22 6.93 27.70
CA GLY A 243 8.84 7.13 28.13
C GLY A 243 7.82 6.39 27.27
N GLN A 244 6.56 6.44 27.71
CA GLN A 244 5.41 5.95 26.93
C GLN A 244 4.80 7.11 26.14
N TYR A 245 4.49 6.87 24.87
CA TYR A 245 3.87 7.81 23.93
C TYR A 245 2.67 7.13 23.27
N GLN A 246 1.50 7.22 23.89
CA GLN A 246 0.31 6.45 23.47
C GLN A 246 0.64 4.94 23.39
N GLU A 247 0.45 4.28 22.26
CA GLU A 247 0.80 2.86 22.03
C GLU A 247 2.30 2.58 21.84
N ARG A 248 3.12 3.63 21.68
CA ARG A 248 4.57 3.53 21.42
C ARG A 248 5.37 3.68 22.71
N ALA A 249 6.39 2.85 22.90
CA ALA A 249 7.30 2.92 24.05
C ALA A 249 8.73 3.21 23.58
N ILE A 250 9.42 4.10 24.30
CA ILE A 250 10.84 4.36 24.13
C ILE A 250 11.55 3.95 25.43
N THR A 251 12.50 3.03 25.34
CA THR A 251 13.33 2.62 26.47
C THR A 251 14.79 3.00 26.22
N VAL A 252 15.56 3.22 27.29
CA VAL A 252 17.00 3.48 27.22
C VAL A 252 17.75 2.37 27.92
N ARG A 253 18.72 1.74 27.24
CA ARG A 253 19.59 0.70 27.81
C ARG A 253 20.98 0.83 27.21
N GLY A 254 22.01 0.82 28.06
CA GLY A 254 23.41 0.80 27.63
C GLY A 254 23.80 1.94 26.66
N GLY A 255 23.30 3.16 26.88
CA GLY A 255 23.61 4.29 26.00
C GLY A 255 22.81 4.35 24.70
N ARG A 256 21.74 3.56 24.59
CA ARG A 256 20.98 3.42 23.35
C ARG A 256 19.48 3.46 23.61
N LEU A 257 18.74 4.05 22.67
CA LEU A 257 17.29 4.02 22.68
C LEU A 257 16.75 2.81 21.92
N TYR A 258 15.57 2.36 22.36
CA TYR A 258 14.83 1.28 21.75
C TYR A 258 13.37 1.70 21.60
N TYR A 259 12.80 1.36 20.46
CA TYR A 259 11.44 1.69 20.05
C TYR A 259 10.58 0.43 20.02
N ARG A 260 9.40 0.49 20.62
CA ARG A 260 8.38 -0.57 20.52
C ARG A 260 7.03 0.03 20.17
N ASP A 261 6.37 -0.56 19.19
CA ASP A 261 5.03 -0.19 18.74
C ASP A 261 4.02 -1.30 19.05
N GLY A 262 3.18 -1.10 20.06
CA GLY A 262 2.23 -2.10 20.53
C GLY A 262 2.91 -3.42 20.92
N ALA A 263 2.49 -4.51 20.27
CA ALA A 263 3.00 -5.87 20.51
C ALA A 263 4.17 -6.28 19.60
N LYS A 264 4.66 -5.39 18.72
CA LYS A 264 5.80 -5.69 17.86
C LYS A 264 7.08 -5.88 18.69
N PRO A 265 8.06 -6.66 18.18
CA PRO A 265 9.39 -6.70 18.78
C PRO A 265 9.98 -5.31 18.90
N GLU A 266 10.76 -5.10 19.96
CA GLU A 266 11.45 -3.84 20.17
C GLU A 266 12.63 -3.71 19.19
N SER A 267 12.74 -2.55 18.54
CA SER A 267 13.81 -2.22 17.61
C SER A 267 14.79 -1.22 18.22
N PRO A 268 16.10 -1.38 18.04
CA PRO A 268 17.05 -0.34 18.37
C PRO A 268 16.79 0.94 17.55
N LEU A 269 17.13 2.08 18.14
CA LEU A 269 17.19 3.37 17.47
C LEU A 269 18.64 3.76 17.22
N ALA A 270 18.93 4.24 16.01
CA ALA A 270 20.22 4.79 15.62
C ALA A 270 20.11 6.33 15.50
N PRO A 271 20.99 7.11 16.15
CA PRO A 271 20.93 8.57 16.09
C PRO A 271 21.28 9.07 14.68
N MET A 272 20.45 9.97 14.17
CA MET A 272 20.70 10.73 12.94
C MET A 272 20.99 12.21 13.23
N ASP A 273 20.47 12.72 14.34
CA ASP A 273 20.74 14.04 14.91
C ASP A 273 20.50 13.96 16.43
N MET A 274 20.63 15.06 17.15
CA MET A 274 20.36 15.18 18.59
C MET A 274 18.95 14.73 18.99
N ASP A 275 17.96 14.95 18.12
CA ASP A 275 16.55 14.63 18.36
C ASP A 275 15.92 13.72 17.30
N LEU A 276 16.67 13.30 16.27
CA LEU A 276 16.19 12.49 15.16
C LEU A 276 16.87 11.14 15.15
N PHE A 277 16.09 10.06 15.08
CA PHE A 277 16.58 8.69 15.12
C PHE A 277 15.94 7.83 14.03
N GLU A 278 16.70 6.90 13.48
CA GLU A 278 16.23 5.85 12.59
C GLU A 278 15.79 4.62 13.41
N VAL A 279 14.72 3.95 12.99
CA VAL A 279 14.32 2.63 13.52
C VAL A 279 15.03 1.54 12.74
N GLU A 280 15.96 0.80 13.35
CA GLU A 280 16.80 -0.15 12.58
C GLU A 280 16.01 -1.29 11.92
N ALA A 281 14.95 -1.78 12.56
CA ALA A 281 14.09 -2.82 12.00
C ALA A 281 13.10 -2.30 10.94
N ASP A 282 12.93 -0.98 10.82
CA ASP A 282 12.02 -0.36 9.85
C ASP A 282 12.70 0.85 9.18
N PRO A 283 13.41 0.63 8.05
CA PRO A 283 14.13 1.69 7.37
C PRO A 283 13.21 2.76 6.78
N THR A 284 11.89 2.55 6.76
CA THR A 284 10.93 3.55 6.29
C THR A 284 10.54 4.55 7.38
N LEU A 285 10.86 4.28 8.66
CA LEU A 285 10.44 5.07 9.80
C LEU A 285 11.61 5.77 10.51
N ARG A 286 11.43 7.06 10.75
CA ARG A 286 12.26 7.86 11.67
C ARG A 286 11.42 8.41 12.81
N ILE A 287 12.03 8.57 13.98
CA ILE A 287 11.43 9.15 15.16
C ILE A 287 12.12 10.47 15.48
N ARG A 288 11.37 11.56 15.48
CA ARG A 288 11.82 12.86 16.00
C ARG A 288 11.24 13.11 17.39
N PHE A 289 12.10 13.42 18.35
CA PHE A 289 11.71 13.79 19.71
C PHE A 289 11.47 15.29 19.81
N VAL A 290 10.35 15.70 20.40
CA VAL A 290 10.05 17.12 20.65
C VAL A 290 10.02 17.37 22.15
N ALA A 291 11.03 18.08 22.65
CA ALA A 291 11.15 18.47 24.05
C ALA A 291 10.81 19.95 24.27
N HIS A 292 10.25 20.27 25.43
CA HIS A 292 10.13 21.64 25.90
C HIS A 292 11.22 21.89 26.95
N ALA A 293 12.20 22.73 26.62
CA ALA A 293 13.35 23.06 27.48
C ALA A 293 14.20 21.83 27.90
N ALA A 294 14.84 21.88 29.08
CA ALA A 294 15.69 20.81 29.61
C ALA A 294 14.92 19.62 30.21
N GLY A 295 13.62 19.49 29.92
CA GLY A 295 12.73 18.46 30.46
C GLY A 295 12.61 17.21 29.58
N PRO A 296 11.73 16.26 29.99
CA PRO A 296 11.41 15.10 29.18
C PRO A 296 10.77 15.46 27.83
N ALA A 297 10.95 14.64 26.79
CA ALA A 297 10.27 14.85 25.52
C ALA A 297 8.75 14.75 25.70
N ALA A 298 8.01 15.74 25.20
CA ALA A 298 6.57 15.88 25.36
C ALA A 298 5.79 15.07 24.32
N LYS A 299 6.39 14.84 23.15
CA LYS A 299 5.83 14.02 22.07
C LYS A 299 6.94 13.47 21.18
N ILE A 300 6.60 12.44 20.42
CA ILE A 300 7.38 11.95 19.29
C ILE A 300 6.61 12.19 17.99
N ILE A 301 7.35 12.41 16.91
CA ILE A 301 6.84 12.49 15.55
C ILE A 301 7.45 11.32 14.79
N GLY A 302 6.62 10.33 14.43
CA GLY A 302 6.97 9.31 13.45
C GLY A 302 6.94 9.94 12.06
N MET A 303 8.04 9.89 11.34
CA MET A 303 8.18 10.38 9.97
C MET A 303 8.42 9.16 9.08
N TYR A 304 7.64 9.03 8.01
CA TYR A 304 7.75 7.92 7.07
C TYR A 304 8.35 8.38 5.75
N SER A 305 9.03 7.46 5.04
CA SER A 305 9.69 7.76 3.77
C SER A 305 8.73 8.14 2.63
N ASP A 306 7.42 7.89 2.78
CA ASP A 306 6.39 8.34 1.86
C ASP A 306 5.95 9.81 2.11
N GLY A 307 6.43 10.44 3.18
CA GLY A 307 6.11 11.80 3.60
C GLY A 307 5.00 11.89 4.65
N THR A 308 4.39 10.77 5.04
CA THR A 308 3.41 10.77 6.13
C THR A 308 4.07 11.01 7.48
N THR A 309 3.32 11.62 8.40
CA THR A 309 3.78 11.87 9.76
C THR A 309 2.70 11.52 10.77
N GLU A 310 3.11 10.91 11.88
CA GLU A 310 2.24 10.55 13.00
C GLU A 310 2.76 11.19 14.29
N VAL A 311 1.87 11.76 15.08
CA VAL A 311 2.24 12.40 16.36
C VAL A 311 1.74 11.53 17.51
N SER A 312 2.65 11.14 18.41
CA SER A 312 2.29 10.50 19.67
C SER A 312 2.73 11.33 20.86
N VAL A 313 1.75 11.74 21.66
CA VAL A 313 1.97 12.55 22.86
C VAL A 313 2.42 11.64 24.00
N ARG A 314 3.38 12.12 24.81
CA ARG A 314 3.86 11.40 26.00
C ARG A 314 2.69 11.18 26.95
N SER A 315 2.53 9.96 27.42
CA SER A 315 1.60 9.63 28.50
C SER A 315 2.04 10.34 29.79
N ARG A 316 1.05 10.71 30.61
CA ARG A 316 1.30 11.28 31.94
C ARG A 316 1.90 10.25 32.88
#